data_AF-X5GK02-F1
#
_entry.id   AF-X5GK02-F1
#
_cell.length_a   1.000
_cell.length_b   1.000
_cell.length_c   1.000
_cell.angle_alpha   90.00
_cell.angle_beta   90.00
_cell.angle_gamma   90.00
#
_symmetry.space_group_name_H-M   'P 1'
#
loop_
_entity.id
_entity.type
_entity.pdbx_description
1 polymer ?
#
loop_
_entity_poly.entity_id
_entity_poly.type
_entity_poly.pdbx_seq_one_letter_code
_entity_poly.pdbx_strand_id
1 'polypeptide(L)'
;MIKTFNNSERIFTQQKKLDEFSYTIDDIITKYQIKFENKMEDITSNFLTYFQHSLEKELILLIKKIHSHNFQELNKYLIEQLLNSSSLESLNKHEKDTVAKIFNKISLSILENLVF
;
A
#
# COMPACT_ATOMS: atom_id res chain seq x y z
N MET A 1 33.98 24.26 66.31
CA MET A 1 33.98 24.82 64.94
C MET A 1 34.43 23.81 63.88
N ILE A 2 35.48 23.01 64.08
CA ILE A 2 36.00 22.07 63.05
C ILE A 2 35.01 20.93 62.70
N LYS A 3 34.29 20.37 63.69
CA LYS A 3 33.30 19.30 63.44
C LYS A 3 32.13 19.75 62.57
N THR A 4 31.72 21.01 62.65
CA THR A 4 30.60 21.57 61.88
C THR A 4 30.99 21.79 60.41
N PHE A 5 32.23 22.22 60.15
CA PHE A 5 32.79 22.43 58.81
C PHE A 5 32.97 21.12 58.02
N ASN A 6 33.48 20.07 58.68
CA ASN A 6 33.64 18.76 58.04
C ASN A 6 32.28 18.09 57.69
N ASN A 7 31.21 18.43 58.42
CA ASN A 7 29.89 17.88 58.15
C ASN A 7 29.22 18.57 56.94
N SER A 8 29.37 19.90 56.80
CA SER A 8 28.89 20.64 55.63
C SER A 8 29.58 20.25 54.33
N GLU A 9 30.89 19.99 54.37
CA GLU A 9 31.66 19.56 53.19
C GLU A 9 31.27 18.14 52.72
N ARG A 10 30.99 17.24 53.67
CA ARG A 10 30.47 15.90 53.40
C ARG A 10 29.06 15.93 52.79
N ILE A 11 28.17 16.78 53.32
CA ILE A 11 26.82 16.98 52.80
C ILE A 11 26.87 17.57 51.38
N PHE A 12 27.71 18.58 51.15
CA PHE A 12 27.92 19.17 49.82
C PHE A 12 28.43 18.15 48.79
N THR A 13 29.39 17.31 49.18
CA THR A 13 29.94 16.27 48.31
C THR A 13 28.93 15.16 48.01
N GLN A 14 28.06 14.81 48.98
CA GLN A 14 26.98 13.84 48.77
C GLN A 14 25.89 14.41 47.85
N GLN A 15 25.53 15.69 48.02
CA GLN A 15 24.59 16.36 47.14
C GLN A 15 25.10 16.41 45.69
N LYS A 16 26.37 16.77 45.50
CA LYS A 16 26.99 16.77 44.16
C LYS A 16 26.94 15.39 43.49
N LYS A 17 27.17 14.31 44.23
CA LYS A 17 27.06 12.93 43.71
C LYS A 17 25.62 12.54 43.36
N LEU A 18 24.65 13.01 44.13
CA LEU A 18 23.22 12.83 43.84
C LEU A 18 22.82 13.60 42.58
N ASP A 19 23.30 14.82 42.41
CA ASP A 19 23.05 15.63 41.22
C ASP A 19 23.68 14.98 39.98
N GLU A 20 24.95 14.54 40.05
CA GLU A 20 25.62 13.79 38.97
C GLU A 20 24.89 12.48 38.61
N PHE A 21 24.39 11.77 39.62
CA PHE A 21 23.58 10.58 39.41
C PHE A 21 22.25 10.92 38.72
N SER A 22 21.56 11.98 39.17
CA SER A 22 20.32 12.45 38.54
C SER A 22 20.55 12.83 37.08
N TYR A 23 21.60 13.59 36.79
CA TYR A 23 21.97 13.94 35.41
C TYR A 23 22.25 12.71 34.56
N THR A 24 22.91 11.70 35.13
CA THR A 24 23.18 10.44 34.42
C THR A 24 21.88 9.69 34.11
N ILE A 25 20.93 9.67 35.06
CA ILE A 25 19.62 9.06 34.83
C ILE A 25 18.84 9.82 33.76
N ASP A 26 18.84 11.15 33.79
CA ASP A 26 18.16 11.98 32.80
C ASP A 26 18.76 11.83 31.39
N ASP A 27 20.08 11.75 31.28
CA ASP A 27 20.78 11.48 30.02
C ASP A 27 20.43 10.08 29.47
N ILE A 28 20.39 9.07 30.34
CA ILE A 28 19.96 7.71 29.97
C ILE A 28 18.51 7.74 29.48
N ILE A 29 17.59 8.35 30.23
CA ILE A 29 16.17 8.44 29.87
C ILE A 29 16.02 9.12 28.51
N THR A 30 16.66 10.27 28.32
CA THR A 30 16.62 11.04 27.07
C THR A 30 17.12 10.21 25.88
N LYS A 31 18.25 9.52 26.04
CA LYS A 31 18.79 8.64 24.99
C LYS A 31 17.83 7.51 24.61
N TYR A 32 17.18 6.88 25.59
CA TYR A 32 16.22 5.81 25.32
C TYR A 32 14.91 6.35 24.72
N GLN A 33 14.44 7.53 25.12
CA GLN A 33 13.29 8.20 24.52
C GLN A 33 13.53 8.50 23.04
N ILE A 34 14.65 9.15 22.70
CA ILE A 34 15.03 9.43 21.30
C ILE A 34 15.12 8.13 20.48
N LYS A 35 15.75 7.09 21.04
CA LYS A 35 15.85 5.79 20.34
C LYS A 35 14.49 5.15 20.12
N PHE A 36 13.57 5.29 21.07
CA PHE A 36 12.22 4.78 20.95
C PHE A 36 11.43 5.55 19.88
N GLU A 37 11.47 6.89 19.92
CA GLU A 37 10.81 7.76 18.95
C GLU A 37 11.27 7.47 17.52
N ASN A 38 12.58 7.44 17.27
CA ASN A 38 13.13 7.13 15.94
C ASN A 38 12.68 5.75 15.45
N LYS A 39 12.67 4.75 16.34
CA LYS A 39 12.25 3.39 15.97
C LYS A 39 10.74 3.31 15.68
N MET A 40 9.93 4.09 16.39
CA MET A 40 8.49 4.20 16.13
C MET A 40 8.20 4.94 14.82
N GLU A 41 8.97 5.98 14.50
CA GLU A 41 8.91 6.69 13.22
C GLU A 41 9.25 5.75 12.06
N ASP A 42 10.36 5.00 12.17
CA ASP A 42 10.76 4.00 11.17
C ASP A 42 9.66 2.95 10.94
N ILE A 43 9.08 2.41 12.03
CA ILE A 43 7.99 1.42 11.94
C ILE A 43 6.78 2.03 11.24
N THR A 44 6.40 3.25 11.60
CA THR A 44 5.21 3.92 11.06
C THR A 44 5.38 4.26 9.58
N SER A 45 6.55 4.78 9.21
CA SER A 45 6.90 5.12 7.82
C SER A 45 6.91 3.87 6.92
N ASN A 46 7.55 2.80 7.39
CA ASN A 46 7.56 1.53 6.68
C ASN A 46 6.14 0.96 6.54
N PHE A 47 5.37 0.91 7.63
CA PHE A 47 3.99 0.44 7.59
C PHE A 47 3.14 1.23 6.59
N LEU A 48 3.23 2.57 6.62
CA LEU A 48 2.46 3.43 5.72
C LEU A 48 2.83 3.18 4.25
N THR A 49 4.12 3.03 3.96
CA THR A 49 4.61 2.77 2.61
C THR A 49 4.16 1.40 2.11
N TYR A 50 4.29 0.35 2.94
CA TYR A 50 3.81 -0.99 2.61
C TYR A 50 2.30 -1.05 2.41
N PHE A 51 1.55 -0.35 3.27
CA PHE A 51 0.09 -0.25 3.16
C PHE A 51 -0.31 0.46 1.87
N GLN A 52 0.30 1.61 1.56
CA GLN A 52 0.05 2.35 0.33
C GLN A 52 0.33 1.50 -0.91
N HIS A 53 1.48 0.81 -0.96
CA HIS A 53 1.82 -0.04 -2.10
C HIS A 53 0.86 -1.23 -2.25
N SER A 54 0.45 -1.84 -1.13
CA SER A 54 -0.53 -2.93 -1.13
C SER A 54 -1.89 -2.45 -1.64
N LEU A 55 -2.34 -1.27 -1.19
CA LEU A 55 -3.59 -0.66 -1.62
C LEU A 55 -3.56 -0.33 -3.12
N GLU A 56 -2.47 0.27 -3.61
CA GLU A 56 -2.28 0.58 -5.02
C GLU A 56 -2.38 -0.69 -5.88
N LYS A 57 -1.71 -1.77 -5.47
CA LYS A 57 -1.76 -3.06 -6.15
C LYS A 57 -3.18 -3.64 -6.19
N GLU A 58 -3.89 -3.63 -5.07
CA GLU A 58 -5.28 -4.12 -4.98
C GLU A 58 -6.22 -3.27 -5.86
N LEU A 59 -6.06 -1.94 -5.86
CA LEU A 59 -6.85 -1.05 -6.72
C LEU A 59 -6.59 -1.31 -8.21
N ILE A 60 -5.33 -1.48 -8.62
CA ILE A 60 -4.98 -1.82 -10.01
C ILE A 60 -5.61 -3.16 -10.41
N LEU A 61 -5.55 -4.17 -9.55
CA LEU A 61 -6.18 -5.47 -9.79
C LEU A 61 -7.70 -5.35 -9.94
N LEU A 62 -8.34 -4.58 -9.06
CA LEU A 62 -9.78 -4.34 -9.11
C LEU A 62 -10.20 -3.63 -10.40
N ILE A 63 -9.48 -2.58 -10.79
CA ILE A 63 -9.74 -1.84 -12.03
C ILE A 63 -9.60 -2.77 -13.24
N LYS A 64 -8.52 -3.57 -13.29
CA LYS A 64 -8.32 -4.55 -14.37
C LYS A 64 -9.45 -5.58 -14.44
N LYS A 65 -9.93 -6.05 -13.28
CA LYS A 65 -11.04 -7.01 -13.20
C LYS A 65 -12.36 -6.40 -13.69
N ILE A 66 -12.70 -5.19 -13.24
CA ILE A 66 -13.90 -4.48 -13.68
C ILE A 66 -13.85 -4.22 -15.18
N HIS A 67 -12.72 -3.71 -15.68
CA HIS A 67 -12.53 -3.44 -17.09
C HIS A 67 -12.69 -4.71 -17.94
N SER A 68 -12.02 -5.80 -17.55
CA SER A 68 -12.12 -7.09 -18.24
C SER A 68 -13.55 -7.62 -18.25
N HIS A 69 -14.26 -7.55 -17.12
CA HIS A 69 -15.65 -8.00 -17.03
C HIS A 69 -16.60 -7.18 -17.91
N ASN A 70 -16.56 -5.86 -17.80
CA ASN A 70 -17.42 -4.97 -18.58
C ASN A 70 -17.20 -5.14 -20.08
N PHE A 71 -15.95 -5.33 -20.49
CA PHE A 71 -15.63 -5.61 -21.88
C PHE A 71 -16.18 -6.94 -22.35
N GLN A 72 -16.04 -8.01 -21.56
CA GLN A 72 -16.57 -9.33 -21.91
C GLN A 72 -18.09 -9.27 -22.12
N GLU A 73 -18.81 -8.59 -21.23
CA GLU A 73 -20.25 -8.39 -21.36
C GLU A 73 -20.61 -7.55 -22.58
N LEU A 74 -19.90 -6.44 -22.82
CA LEU A 74 -20.11 -5.61 -24.01
C LEU A 74 -19.86 -6.39 -25.30
N ASN A 75 -18.75 -7.13 -25.38
CA ASN A 75 -18.39 -7.91 -26.54
C ASN A 75 -19.40 -9.03 -26.80
N LYS A 76 -19.90 -9.70 -25.76
CA LYS A 76 -20.98 -10.68 -25.86
C LYS A 76 -22.25 -10.05 -26.43
N TYR A 77 -22.66 -8.89 -25.91
CA TYR A 77 -23.80 -8.14 -26.42
C TYR A 77 -23.64 -7.76 -27.89
N LEU A 78 -22.46 -7.23 -28.28
CA LEU A 78 -22.20 -6.82 -29.66
C LEU A 78 -22.22 -8.00 -30.63
N ILE A 79 -21.68 -9.16 -30.24
CA ILE A 79 -21.74 -10.37 -31.06
C ILE A 79 -23.20 -10.83 -31.22
N GLU A 80 -23.99 -10.80 -30.16
CA GLU A 80 -25.40 -11.15 -30.22
C GLU A 80 -26.17 -10.22 -31.18
N GLN A 81 -25.94 -8.91 -31.10
CA GLN A 81 -26.53 -7.94 -32.02
C GLN A 81 -26.07 -8.17 -33.48
N LEU A 82 -24.79 -8.47 -33.69
CA LEU A 82 -24.23 -8.75 -35.01
C LEU A 82 -24.87 -10.00 -35.63
N LEU A 83 -24.91 -11.11 -34.90
CA LEU A 83 -25.43 -12.39 -35.39
C LEU A 83 -26.95 -12.40 -35.61
N ASN A 84 -27.68 -11.52 -34.92
CA ASN A 84 -29.11 -11.31 -35.07
C ASN A 84 -29.46 -10.18 -36.07
N SER A 85 -28.46 -9.57 -36.71
CA SER A 85 -28.71 -8.59 -37.77
C SER A 85 -29.30 -9.25 -39.01
N SER A 86 -30.18 -8.52 -39.70
CA SER A 86 -30.79 -8.97 -40.96
C SER A 86 -29.75 -9.33 -42.04
N SER A 87 -28.56 -8.73 -41.98
CA SER A 87 -27.45 -9.00 -42.90
C SER A 87 -26.79 -10.37 -42.70
N LEU A 88 -26.87 -10.94 -41.50
CA LEU A 88 -26.25 -12.22 -41.15
C LEU A 88 -27.27 -13.29 -40.76
N GLU A 89 -28.56 -12.97 -40.83
CA GLU A 89 -29.66 -13.85 -40.44
C GLU A 89 -29.69 -15.15 -41.28
N SER A 90 -29.34 -15.03 -42.58
CA SER A 90 -29.28 -16.13 -43.55
C SER A 90 -28.09 -17.08 -43.38
N LEU A 91 -27.11 -16.73 -42.54
CA LEU A 91 -25.96 -17.60 -42.28
C LEU A 91 -26.37 -18.85 -41.51
N ASN A 92 -25.78 -19.98 -41.86
CA ASN A 92 -25.93 -21.20 -41.09
C ASN A 92 -25.13 -21.11 -39.76
N LYS A 93 -25.36 -22.07 -38.86
CA LYS A 93 -24.72 -22.08 -37.53
C LYS A 93 -23.18 -22.04 -37.61
N HIS A 94 -22.58 -22.76 -38.55
CA HIS A 94 -21.13 -22.84 -38.67
C HIS A 94 -20.51 -21.51 -39.15
N GLU A 95 -21.19 -20.83 -40.06
CA GLU A 95 -20.80 -19.50 -40.53
C GLU A 95 -20.94 -18.46 -39.41
N LYS A 96 -22.06 -18.48 -38.67
CA LYS A 96 -22.25 -17.63 -37.49
C LYS A 96 -21.17 -17.83 -36.43
N ASP A 97 -20.81 -19.09 -36.14
CA ASP A 97 -19.71 -19.41 -35.22
C ASP A 97 -18.37 -18.86 -35.72
N THR A 98 -18.12 -18.90 -37.03
CA THR A 98 -16.89 -18.37 -37.63
C THR A 98 -16.83 -16.84 -37.53
N VAL A 99 -17.93 -16.15 -37.82
CA VAL A 99 -18.05 -14.69 -37.64
C VAL A 99 -17.84 -14.30 -36.19
N ALA A 100 -18.47 -15.01 -35.24
CA ALA A 100 -18.31 -14.77 -33.81
C ALA A 100 -16.85 -14.93 -33.37
N LYS A 101 -16.13 -15.95 -33.88
CA LYS A 101 -14.70 -16.14 -33.59
C LYS A 101 -13.84 -15.02 -34.13
N ILE A 102 -14.09 -14.56 -35.36
CA ILE A 102 -13.35 -13.44 -35.96
C ILE A 102 -13.59 -12.16 -35.16
N PHE A 103 -14.85 -11.86 -34.84
CA PHE A 103 -15.21 -10.67 -34.07
C PHE A 103 -14.58 -10.70 -32.68
N ASN A 104 -14.68 -11.82 -31.96
CA ASN A 104 -14.02 -12.01 -30.68
C ASN A 104 -12.51 -11.74 -30.76
N LYS A 105 -11.85 -12.22 -31.81
CA LYS A 105 -10.40 -12.03 -32.00
C LYS A 105 -10.07 -10.55 -32.23
N ILE A 106 -10.85 -9.85 -33.06
CA ILE A 106 -10.67 -8.40 -33.30
C ILE A 106 -10.91 -7.62 -32.01
N SER A 107 -12.01 -7.90 -31.31
CA SER A 107 -12.36 -7.26 -30.04
C SER A 107 -11.23 -7.44 -29.00
N LEU A 108 -10.73 -8.67 -28.82
CA LEU A 108 -9.61 -8.96 -27.92
C LEU A 108 -8.35 -8.16 -28.28
N SER A 109 -7.99 -8.09 -29.57
CA SER A 109 -6.82 -7.32 -30.02
C SER A 109 -6.97 -5.81 -29.78
N ILE A 110 -8.19 -5.25 -29.89
CA ILE A 110 -8.44 -3.85 -29.53
C ILE A 110 -8.26 -3.63 -28.02
N LEU A 111 -8.69 -4.59 -27.20
CA LEU A 111 -8.55 -4.50 -25.74
C LEU A 111 -7.08 -4.55 -25.29
N GLU A 112 -6.29 -5.45 -25.86
CA GLU A 112 -4.85 -5.54 -25.56
C GLU A 112 -4.12 -4.23 -25.84
N ASN A 113 -4.58 -3.46 -26.85
CA ASN A 113 -4.00 -2.16 -27.23
C ASN A 113 -4.52 -0.96 -26.43
N LEU A 114 -5.63 -1.09 -25.67
CA LEU A 114 -6.21 0.01 -24.89
C LEU A 114 -5.84 -0.05 -23.40
N VAL A 115 -5.46 -1.22 -22.90
CA VAL A 115 -5.18 -1.48 -21.47
C VAL A 115 -3.67 -1.35 -21.14
N PHE A 116 -2.81 -1.15 -22.15
CA PHE A 116 -1.37 -0.95 -22.01
C PHE A 116 -0.89 0.33 -22.70
#